data_AF-A0A323THA4-F1
#
_entry.id   AF-A0A323THA4-F1
#
_cell.length_a   1.000
_cell.length_b   1.000
_cell.length_c   1.000
_cell.angle_alpha   90.00
_cell.angle_beta   90.00
_cell.angle_gamma   90.00
#
_symmetry.space_group_name_H-M   'P 1'
#
loop_
_entity.id
_entity.type
_entity.pdbx_description
1 polymer ?
#
loop_
_entity_poly.entity_id
_entity_poly.type
_entity_poly.pdbx_seq_one_letter_code
_entity_poly.pdbx_strand_id
1 'polypeptide(L)'
;MWQYETFIHSHALFWFITMVLFGLTVVFLKTGKRKPAKIIQMTLRVFYILLFVTGGGLIIMNLWWGTVVKGLLAFWLIYVMELISNRMSKNELTVRTSILFWIQFIVSFLAVLYFGYFV
;
A
#
# COMPACT_ATOMS: atom_id res chain seq x y z
N MET A 1 25.76 4.45 9.60
CA MET A 1 25.80 3.10 8.99
C MET A 1 24.76 2.16 9.59
N TRP A 2 24.70 1.96 10.91
CA TRP A 2 23.74 1.03 11.55
C TRP A 2 22.25 1.40 11.41
N GLN A 3 21.89 2.69 11.40
CA GLN A 3 20.49 3.12 11.36
C GLN A 3 19.83 2.88 9.98
N TYR A 4 20.57 3.07 8.88
CA TYR A 4 20.03 2.98 7.51
C TYR A 4 19.53 1.56 7.18
N GLU A 5 20.32 0.53 7.50
CA GLU A 5 19.96 -0.88 7.30
C GLU A 5 18.70 -1.27 8.09
N THR A 6 18.59 -0.82 9.35
CA THR A 6 17.40 -1.07 10.17
C THR A 6 16.15 -0.39 9.63
N PHE A 7 16.27 0.80 9.04
CA PHE A 7 15.15 1.50 8.41
C PHE A 7 14.67 0.79 7.14
N ILE A 8 15.57 0.26 6.31
CA ILE A 8 15.20 -0.50 5.11
C ILE A 8 14.50 -1.80 5.47
N HIS A 9 15.06 -2.59 6.40
CA HIS A 9 14.42 -3.84 6.84
C HIS A 9 13.05 -3.59 7.45
N SER A 10 12.92 -2.56 8.28
CA SER A 10 11.64 -2.18 8.87
C SER A 10 10.63 -1.74 7.81
N HIS A 11 11.06 -0.94 6.83
CA HIS A 11 10.20 -0.49 5.74
C HIS A 11 9.71 -1.66 4.87
N ALA A 12 10.59 -2.62 4.57
CA ALA A 12 10.22 -3.84 3.84
C ALA A 12 9.22 -4.70 4.63
N LEU A 13 9.39 -4.83 5.95
CA LEU A 13 8.43 -5.53 6.81
C LEU A 13 7.07 -4.82 6.84
N PHE A 14 7.04 -3.49 6.93
CA PHE A 14 5.78 -2.73 6.85
C PHE A 14 5.08 -2.91 5.50
N TRP A 15 5.83 -2.94 4.40
CA TRP A 15 5.30 -3.28 3.08
C TRP A 15 4.64 -4.66 3.06
N PHE A 16 5.36 -5.66 3.56
CA PHE A 16 4.86 -7.03 3.61
C PHE A 16 3.56 -7.13 4.43
N ILE A 17 3.54 -6.56 5.63
CA ILE A 17 2.37 -6.57 6.50
C ILE A 17 1.19 -5.84 5.84
N THR A 18 1.43 -4.69 5.21
CA THR A 18 0.41 -3.86 4.56
C THR A 18 -0.26 -4.64 3.41
N MET A 19 0.54 -5.34 2.61
CA MET A 19 0.04 -6.21 1.54
C MET A 19 -0.83 -7.36 2.08
N VAL A 20 -0.40 -8.01 3.17
CA VAL A 20 -1.16 -9.08 3.82
C VAL A 20 -2.49 -8.55 4.37
N LEU A 21 -2.47 -7.43 5.11
CA LEU A 21 -3.68 -6.81 5.66
C LEU A 21 -4.65 -6.37 4.55
N PHE A 22 -4.15 -5.85 3.44
CA PHE A 22 -4.99 -5.49 2.29
C PHE A 22 -5.66 -6.72 1.67
N GLY A 23 -4.90 -7.80 1.45
CA GLY A 23 -5.44 -9.07 0.96
C GLY A 23 -6.54 -9.60 1.87
N LEU A 24 -6.30 -9.62 3.18
CA LEU A 24 -7.32 -10.01 4.17
C LEU A 24 -8.55 -9.12 4.12
N THR A 25 -8.36 -7.79 4.03
CA THR A 25 -9.47 -6.83 3.93
C THR A 25 -10.36 -7.12 2.72
N VAL A 26 -9.76 -7.36 1.55
CA VAL A 26 -10.47 -7.73 0.32
C VAL A 26 -11.26 -9.03 0.50
N VAL A 27 -10.65 -10.06 1.10
CA VAL A 27 -11.33 -11.35 1.36
C VAL A 27 -12.52 -11.17 2.30
N PHE A 28 -12.34 -10.49 3.44
CA PHE A 28 -13.41 -10.28 4.41
C PHE A 28 -14.56 -9.43 3.84
N LEU A 29 -14.24 -8.43 3.01
CA LEU A 29 -15.24 -7.63 2.31
C LEU A 29 -16.01 -8.48 1.28
N LYS A 30 -15.34 -9.37 0.53
CA LYS A 30 -16.00 -10.31 -0.40
C LYS A 30 -16.90 -11.33 0.31
N THR A 31 -16.51 -11.82 1.49
CA THR A 31 -17.33 -12.75 2.29
C THR A 31 -18.49 -12.05 3.03
N GLY A 32 -18.65 -10.73 2.88
CA GLY A 32 -19.73 -9.97 3.53
C GLY A 32 -19.57 -9.79 5.05
N LYS A 33 -18.41 -10.17 5.62
CA LYS A 33 -18.13 -10.06 7.06
C LYS A 33 -17.74 -8.61 7.40
N ARG A 34 -18.74 -7.73 7.53
CA ARG A 34 -18.55 -6.28 7.75
C ARG A 34 -17.74 -5.91 8.99
N LYS A 35 -17.91 -6.63 10.11
CA LYS A 35 -17.20 -6.35 11.38
C LYS A 35 -15.68 -6.57 11.26
N PRO A 36 -15.17 -7.77 10.91
CA PRO A 36 -13.72 -7.99 10.79
C PRO A 36 -13.11 -7.18 9.64
N ALA A 37 -13.83 -6.98 8.54
CA ALA A 37 -13.38 -6.13 7.45
C ALA A 37 -13.06 -4.70 7.92
N LYS A 38 -13.94 -4.09 8.72
CA LYS A 38 -13.74 -2.74 9.25
C LYS A 38 -12.54 -2.66 10.20
N ILE A 39 -12.33 -3.67 11.04
CA ILE A 39 -11.19 -3.73 11.97
C ILE A 39 -9.89 -3.75 11.18
N ILE A 40 -9.76 -4.67 10.23
CA ILE A 40 -8.55 -4.84 9.43
C ILE A 40 -8.30 -3.60 8.57
N GLN A 41 -9.35 -2.99 8.02
CA GLN A 41 -9.24 -1.72 7.31
C GLN A 41 -8.72 -0.57 8.21
N MET A 42 -9.19 -0.48 9.45
CA MET A 42 -8.69 0.51 10.41
C MET A 42 -7.22 0.25 10.77
N THR A 43 -6.82 -1.01 10.92
CA THR A 43 -5.41 -1.38 11.15
C THR A 43 -4.54 -1.08 9.93
N LEU A 44 -5.03 -1.36 8.73
CA LEU A 44 -4.34 -1.09 7.46
C LEU A 44 -4.02 0.41 7.32
N ARG A 45 -4.92 1.29 7.76
CA ARG A 45 -4.66 2.74 7.80
C ARG A 45 -3.50 3.13 8.71
N VAL A 46 -3.33 2.48 9.86
CA VAL A 46 -2.18 2.73 10.75
C VAL A 46 -0.89 2.32 10.05
N PHE A 47 -0.88 1.18 9.38
CA PHE A 47 0.29 0.72 8.63
C PHE A 47 0.63 1.61 7.44
N TYR A 48 -0.36 2.19 6.74
CA TYR A 48 -0.09 3.18 5.71
C TYR A 48 0.68 4.40 6.23
N ILE A 49 0.33 4.89 7.42
CA ILE A 49 1.03 6.01 8.04
C ILE A 49 2.47 5.62 8.38
N LEU A 50 2.68 4.44 8.98
CA LEU A 50 4.02 3.93 9.29
C LEU A 50 4.87 3.76 8.02
N LEU A 51 4.27 3.25 6.95
CA LEU A 51 4.93 3.06 5.66
C LEU A 51 5.29 4.40 5.02
N PHE A 52 4.43 5.41 5.14
CA PHE A 52 4.68 6.76 4.64
C PHE A 52 5.80 7.47 5.42
N VAL A 53 5.79 7.38 6.75
CA VAL A 53 6.83 7.98 7.60
C VAL A 53 8.19 7.32 7.36
N THR A 54 8.23 5.99 7.31
CA THR A 54 9.48 5.24 7.07
C THR A 54 10.00 5.43 5.64
N GLY A 55 9.12 5.45 4.64
CA GLY A 55 9.49 5.74 3.25
C GLY A 55 9.98 7.18 3.06
N GLY A 56 9.29 8.16 3.65
CA GLY A 56 9.73 9.56 3.65
C GLY A 56 11.09 9.75 4.32
N GLY A 57 11.33 9.06 5.43
CA GLY A 57 12.63 9.04 6.10
C GLY A 57 13.77 8.53 5.20
N LEU A 58 13.52 7.47 4.42
CA LEU A 58 14.50 6.94 3.46
C LEU A 58 14.81 7.93 2.33
N ILE A 59 13.82 8.70 1.86
CA ILE A 59 14.01 9.72 0.82
C ILE A 59 14.86 10.89 1.33
N ILE A 60 14.64 11.33 2.58
CA ILE A 60 15.41 12.42 3.19
C ILE A 60 16.88 11.99 3.42
N MET A 61 17.10 10.73 3.81
CA MET A 61 18.44 10.18 4.00
C MET A 61 19.21 9.95 2.69
N ASN A 62 18.50 9.77 1.57
CA ASN A 62 19.11 9.55 0.26
C ASN A 62 18.34 10.34 -0.82
N LEU A 63 18.73 11.63 -0.94
CA LEU A 63 18.20 12.60 -1.89
C LEU A 63 18.67 12.29 -3.32
N TRP A 64 18.13 11.22 -3.88
CA TRP A 64 18.30 10.85 -5.28
C TRP A 64 16.96 11.02 -6.01
N TRP A 65 16.98 11.42 -7.28
CA TRP A 65 15.73 11.66 -8.04
C TRP A 65 14.85 10.40 -8.12
N GLY A 66 15.48 9.25 -8.32
CA GLY A 66 14.86 7.92 -8.32
C GLY A 66 14.17 7.54 -7.01
N THR A 67 14.68 7.91 -5.84
CA THR A 67 14.03 7.62 -4.55
C THR A 67 12.75 8.44 -4.36
N VAL A 68 12.72 9.68 -4.84
CA VAL A 68 11.51 10.52 -4.82
C VAL A 68 10.42 9.94 -5.72
N VAL A 69 10.77 9.50 -6.94
CA VAL A 69 9.82 8.88 -7.87
C VAL A 69 9.27 7.58 -7.30
N LYS A 70 10.12 6.75 -6.70
CA LYS A 70 9.72 5.52 -6.01
C LYS A 70 8.76 5.79 -4.84
N GLY A 71 9.02 6.83 -4.06
CA GLY A 71 8.15 7.28 -2.98
C GLY A 71 6.76 7.72 -3.45
N LEU A 72 6.71 8.48 -4.56
CA LEU A 72 5.45 8.90 -5.19
C LEU A 72 4.63 7.72 -5.71
N LEU A 73 5.28 6.74 -6.34
CA LEU A 73 4.62 5.50 -6.80
C LEU A 73 4.09 4.67 -5.62
N ALA A 74 4.86 4.56 -4.55
CA ALA A 74 4.45 3.89 -3.32
C ALA A 74 3.22 4.57 -2.68
N PHE A 75 3.23 5.90 -2.59
CA PHE A 75 2.08 6.68 -2.12
C PHE A 75 0.84 6.46 -2.99
N TRP A 76 1.02 6.45 -4.31
CA TRP A 76 -0.06 6.18 -5.25
C TRP A 76 -0.67 4.78 -5.05
N LEU A 77 0.17 3.76 -4.84
CA LEU A 77 -0.27 2.40 -4.56
C LEU A 77 -1.09 2.31 -3.27
N ILE A 78 -0.65 2.97 -2.19
CA ILE A 78 -1.41 3.07 -0.92
C ILE A 78 -2.78 3.73 -1.15
N TYR A 79 -2.80 4.83 -1.91
CA TYR A 79 -4.03 5.55 -2.22
C TYR A 79 -5.04 4.66 -2.96
N VAL A 80 -4.57 3.90 -3.96
CA VAL A 80 -5.40 2.94 -4.69
C VAL A 80 -5.94 1.84 -3.78
N MET A 81 -5.11 1.29 -2.87
CA MET A 81 -5.53 0.27 -1.90
C MET A 81 -6.64 0.81 -0.96
N GLU A 82 -6.50 2.03 -0.45
CA GLU A 82 -7.51 2.68 0.40
C GLU A 82 -8.82 2.92 -0.36
N LEU A 83 -8.76 3.35 -1.61
CA LEU A 83 -9.94 3.54 -2.46
C LEU A 83 -10.68 2.23 -2.72
N ILE A 84 -9.95 1.14 -3.03
CA ILE A 84 -10.54 -0.19 -3.22
C ILE A 84 -11.27 -0.62 -1.94
N SER A 85 -10.59 -0.55 -0.80
CA SER A 85 -11.16 -0.97 0.48
C SER A 85 -12.40 -0.15 0.87
N ASN A 86 -12.35 1.18 0.75
CA ASN A 86 -13.49 2.04 1.09
C ASN A 86 -14.69 1.82 0.18
N ARG A 87 -14.47 1.74 -1.13
CA ARG A 87 -15.57 1.53 -2.07
C ARG A 87 -16.17 0.13 -1.90
N MET A 88 -15.36 -0.89 -1.59
CA MET A 88 -15.84 -2.24 -1.27
C MET A 88 -16.65 -2.27 0.02
N SER A 89 -16.25 -1.52 1.04
CA SER A 89 -17.03 -1.40 2.28
C SER A 89 -18.38 -0.70 2.08
N LYS A 90 -18.48 0.23 1.12
CA LYS A 90 -19.73 0.98 0.83
C LYS A 90 -20.68 0.24 -0.12
N ASN A 91 -20.27 -0.91 -0.66
CA ASN A 91 -21.03 -1.67 -1.66
C ASN A 91 -21.36 -0.86 -2.94
N GLU A 92 -20.65 0.24 -3.17
CA GLU A 92 -20.78 1.11 -4.34
C GLU A 92 -19.87 0.66 -5.50
N LEU A 93 -19.28 -0.54 -5.41
CA LEU A 93 -18.54 -1.13 -6.51
C LEU A 93 -19.50 -1.62 -7.60
N THR A 94 -19.78 -0.74 -8.56
CA THR A 94 -20.23 -1.19 -9.88
C THR A 94 -19.14 -2.05 -10.51
N VAL A 95 -19.52 -3.17 -11.14
CA VAL A 95 -18.60 -4.17 -11.73
C VAL A 95 -17.52 -3.53 -12.63
N ARG A 96 -17.88 -2.49 -13.40
CA ARG A 96 -16.95 -1.74 -14.26
C ARG A 96 -15.90 -0.94 -13.49
N THR A 97 -16.30 -0.35 -12.36
CA THR A 97 -15.43 0.48 -11.53
C THR A 97 -14.45 -0.37 -10.72
N SER A 98 -14.85 -1.59 -10.34
CA SER A 98 -13.95 -2.58 -9.72
C SER A 98 -12.75 -2.88 -10.62
N ILE A 99 -12.99 -3.18 -11.90
CA ILE A 99 -11.96 -3.58 -12.85
C ILE A 99 -10.91 -2.49 -13.04
N LEU A 100 -11.33 -1.22 -13.16
CA LEU A 100 -10.39 -0.09 -13.30
C LEU A 100 -9.47 0.06 -12.09
N PHE A 101 -9.99 -0.07 -10.87
CA PHE A 101 -9.16 0.01 -9.67
C PHE A 101 -8.21 -1.18 -9.51
N TRP A 102 -8.65 -2.38 -9.87
CA TRP A 102 -7.79 -3.56 -9.86
C TRP A 102 -6.67 -3.45 -10.89
N ILE A 103 -6.95 -2.94 -12.09
CA ILE A 103 -5.92 -2.63 -13.10
C ILE A 103 -4.95 -1.60 -12.55
N GLN A 104 -5.44 -0.52 -11.94
CA GLN A 104 -4.59 0.53 -11.40
C GLN A 104 -3.73 0.02 -10.22
N PHE A 105 -4.25 -0.88 -9.39
CA PHE A 105 -3.49 -1.55 -8.34
C PHE A 105 -2.37 -2.41 -8.94
N ILE A 106 -2.67 -3.24 -9.95
CA ILE A 106 -1.68 -4.09 -10.61
C ILE A 106 -0.60 -3.26 -11.29
N VAL A 107 -0.99 -2.21 -12.03
CA VAL A 107 -0.05 -1.30 -12.69
C VAL A 107 0.85 -0.60 -11.68
N SER A 108 0.27 -0.09 -10.58
CA SER A 108 1.04 0.59 -9.54
C SER A 108 1.96 -0.39 -8.79
N PHE A 109 1.51 -1.62 -8.55
CA PHE A 109 2.32 -2.67 -7.92
C PHE A 109 3.51 -3.08 -8.79
N LEU A 110 3.28 -3.30 -10.09
CA LEU A 110 4.36 -3.58 -11.05
C LEU A 110 5.34 -2.41 -11.16
N ALA A 111 4.85 -1.16 -11.17
CA ALA A 111 5.71 0.02 -11.19
C ALA A 111 6.59 0.13 -9.93
N VAL A 112 6.03 -0.15 -8.75
CA VAL A 112 6.79 -0.17 -7.48
C VAL A 112 7.82 -1.30 -7.46
N LEU A 113 7.51 -2.49 -8.00
CA LEU A 113 8.48 -3.58 -8.13
C LEU A 113 9.58 -3.25 -9.14
N TYR A 114 9.25 -2.63 -10.27
CA TYR A 114 10.23 -2.23 -11.28
C TYR A 114 11.22 -1.21 -10.70
N PHE A 115 10.74 -0.12 -10.09
CA PHE A 115 11.60 0.82 -9.33
C PHE A 115 12.20 0.21 -8.06
N GLY A 116 11.70 -0.94 -7.63
CA GLY A 116 12.20 -1.73 -6.51
C GLY A 116 13.52 -2.42 -6.82
N TYR A 117 13.59 -3.02 -8.01
CA TYR A 117 14.64 -3.96 -8.41
C TYR A 117 15.53 -3.46 -9.55
N PHE A 118 15.05 -2.56 -10.42
CA PHE A 118 15.79 -2.08 -11.60
C PHE A 118 16.45 -0.70 -11.41
N VAL A 119 16.11 0.05 -10.35
CA VAL A 119 16.65 1.38 -10.01
C VAL A 119 17.10 1.39 -8.56
#